data_AF-A0A0C9PRW7-F1
#
_entry.id   AF-A0A0C9PRW7-F1
#
_cell.length_a   1.000
_cell.length_b   1.000
_cell.length_c   1.000
_cell.angle_alpha   90.00
_cell.angle_beta   90.00
_cell.angle_gamma   90.00
#
_symmetry.space_group_name_H-M   'P 1'
#
loop_
_entity.id
_entity.type
_entity.pdbx_description
1 polymer ?
#
loop_
_entity_poly.entity_id
_entity_poly.type
_entity_poly.pdbx_seq_one_letter_code
_entity_poly.pdbx_strand_id
1 'polypeptide(L)'
;MNALKNIDFHRPSLKSNLLADSLAITTLFLCVITATTQSRLALIIAGTSMTLATITGHNYFHMRDNFRMYYWDISLMSSREWRITHAMSHHMYPNTIWDYEILTFEPYFQYLPKIAAPISRKFSWLYSPLVYLLAFYSQGIKRYIHILLVRKKLEFRDVVPFIIPTVMFLATGDLQQIFKQWILIIGVASFVFHVIGLNAAHHHPDIFHDGDNPRNDLDWGLLEMDAVRDREIVDDSYFLTLTQFGL
;
A
#
# COMPACT_ATOMS: atom_id res chain seq x y z
N MET A 1 28.06 -5.88 -15.83
CA MET A 1 27.82 -4.69 -14.96
C MET A 1 27.99 -3.34 -15.68
N ASN A 2 27.78 -3.25 -17.01
CA ASN A 2 27.89 -1.96 -17.75
C ASN A 2 26.57 -1.16 -17.81
N ALA A 3 25.42 -1.79 -17.54
CA ALA A 3 24.10 -1.15 -17.61
C ALA A 3 23.85 -0.08 -16.53
N LEU A 4 24.60 -0.12 -15.43
CA LEU A 4 24.40 0.74 -14.25
C LEU A 4 25.27 2.01 -14.24
N LYS A 5 26.23 2.15 -15.17
CA LYS A 5 27.26 3.20 -15.12
C LYS A 5 26.72 4.63 -15.22
N ASN A 6 25.59 4.83 -15.88
CA ASN A 6 25.03 6.16 -16.15
C ASN A 6 23.67 6.40 -15.49
N ILE A 7 23.25 5.52 -14.57
CA ILE A 7 21.98 5.65 -13.87
C ILE A 7 22.23 6.41 -12.57
N ASP A 8 21.51 7.52 -12.37
CA ASP A 8 21.49 8.24 -11.10
C ASP A 8 20.52 7.56 -10.14
N PHE A 9 21.02 6.66 -9.31
CA PHE A 9 20.23 5.95 -8.29
C PHE A 9 19.81 6.84 -7.12
N HIS A 10 20.30 8.09 -7.04
CA HIS A 10 19.95 9.02 -5.97
C HIS A 10 18.76 9.91 -6.32
N ARG A 11 18.32 9.94 -7.59
CA ARG A 11 17.21 10.77 -8.04
C ARG A 11 16.17 9.96 -8.79
N PRO A 12 14.87 10.13 -8.47
CA PRO A 12 13.81 9.51 -9.24
C PRO A 12 13.80 10.06 -10.67
N SER A 13 13.52 9.18 -11.64
CA SER A 13 13.42 9.59 -13.04
C SER A 13 12.33 10.66 -13.22
N LEU A 14 12.53 11.60 -14.15
CA LEU A 14 11.51 12.62 -14.47
C LEU A 14 10.16 11.96 -14.82
N LYS A 15 10.20 10.85 -15.54
CA LYS A 15 9.01 10.09 -15.92
C LYS A 15 8.26 9.56 -14.69
N SER A 16 8.95 9.12 -13.64
CA SER A 16 8.35 8.60 -12.40
C SER A 16 7.71 9.73 -11.60
N ASN A 17 8.39 10.88 -11.54
CA ASN A 17 7.89 12.08 -10.89
C ASN A 17 6.60 12.56 -11.56
N LEU A 18 6.59 12.69 -12.89
CA LEU A 18 5.42 13.14 -13.64
C LEU A 18 4.23 12.19 -13.47
N LEU A 19 4.47 10.88 -13.48
CA LEU A 19 3.39 9.91 -13.27
C LEU A 19 2.81 10.01 -11.85
N ALA A 20 3.67 10.06 -10.83
CA ALA A 20 3.26 10.18 -9.44
C ALA A 20 2.42 11.45 -9.20
N ASP A 21 2.91 12.59 -9.69
CA ASP A 21 2.24 13.88 -9.56
C ASP A 21 0.89 13.87 -10.31
N SER A 22 0.85 13.28 -11.51
CA SER A 22 -0.37 13.15 -12.31
C SER A 22 -1.43 12.30 -11.60
N LEU A 23 -1.03 11.19 -10.97
CA LEU A 23 -1.94 10.34 -10.19
C LEU A 23 -2.47 11.07 -8.95
N ALA A 24 -1.61 11.81 -8.24
CA ALA A 24 -2.01 12.62 -7.09
C ALA A 24 -3.01 13.73 -7.49
N ILE A 25 -2.71 14.48 -8.56
CA ILE A 25 -3.58 15.54 -9.08
C ILE A 25 -4.90 14.96 -9.57
N THR A 26 -4.86 13.86 -10.33
CA THR A 26 -6.06 13.16 -10.83
C THR A 26 -6.95 12.72 -9.66
N THR A 27 -6.35 12.19 -8.60
CA THR A 27 -7.07 11.81 -7.38
C THR A 27 -7.80 13.00 -6.76
N LEU A 28 -7.12 14.13 -6.57
CA LEU A 28 -7.75 15.34 -6.00
C LEU A 28 -8.88 15.86 -6.89
N PHE A 29 -8.66 15.88 -8.21
CA PHE A 29 -9.67 16.32 -9.18
C PHE A 29 -10.91 15.42 -9.17
N LEU A 30 -10.72 14.09 -9.16
CA LEU A 30 -11.82 13.14 -9.05
C LEU A 30 -12.56 13.25 -7.73
N CYS A 31 -11.87 13.50 -6.61
CA CYS A 31 -12.53 13.75 -5.32
C CYS A 31 -13.44 14.99 -5.38
N VAL A 32 -13.01 16.06 -6.04
CA VAL A 32 -13.83 17.27 -6.26
C VAL A 32 -15.02 16.96 -7.17
N ILE A 33 -14.84 16.18 -8.23
CA ILE A 33 -15.96 15.71 -9.08
C ILE A 33 -16.94 14.89 -8.25
N THR A 34 -16.47 13.96 -7.44
CA THR A 34 -17.32 13.14 -6.57
C THR A 34 -18.11 14.02 -5.58
N ALA A 35 -17.48 15.03 -4.99
CA ALA A 35 -18.14 15.97 -4.10
C ALA A 35 -19.22 16.80 -4.82
N THR A 36 -18.89 17.38 -5.97
CA THR A 36 -19.80 18.29 -6.70
C THR A 36 -20.94 17.57 -7.39
N THR A 37 -20.70 16.36 -7.92
CA THR A 37 -21.69 15.61 -8.73
C THR A 37 -22.38 14.48 -7.96
N GLN A 38 -21.84 14.09 -6.79
CA GLN A 38 -22.28 12.91 -6.03
C GLN A 38 -22.19 11.58 -6.82
N SER A 39 -21.42 11.55 -7.91
CA SER A 39 -21.29 10.37 -8.77
C SER A 39 -20.59 9.21 -8.07
N ARG A 40 -21.26 8.05 -8.03
CA ARG A 40 -20.69 6.79 -7.51
C ARG A 40 -19.58 6.24 -8.38
N LEU A 41 -19.66 6.43 -9.70
CA LEU A 41 -18.60 6.03 -10.61
C LEU A 41 -17.35 6.88 -10.35
N ALA A 42 -17.50 8.20 -10.24
CA ALA A 42 -16.38 9.08 -9.92
C ALA A 42 -15.74 8.73 -8.56
N LEU A 43 -16.55 8.38 -7.56
CA LEU A 43 -16.09 7.90 -6.25
C LEU A 43 -15.20 6.66 -6.38
N ILE A 44 -15.64 5.64 -7.12
CA ILE A 44 -14.87 4.41 -7.31
C ILE A 44 -13.55 4.71 -8.02
N ILE A 45 -13.60 5.50 -9.11
CA ILE A 45 -12.39 5.89 -9.85
C ILE A 45 -11.45 6.73 -8.96
N ALA A 46 -11.98 7.61 -8.10
CA ALA A 46 -11.20 8.39 -7.15
C ALA A 46 -10.45 7.48 -6.16
N GLY A 47 -11.13 6.49 -5.57
CA GLY A 47 -10.52 5.53 -4.65
C GLY A 47 -9.46 4.66 -5.32
N THR A 48 -9.71 4.20 -6.55
CA THR A 48 -8.72 3.46 -7.35
C THR A 48 -7.52 4.36 -7.68
N SER A 49 -7.73 5.57 -8.20
CA SER A 49 -6.67 6.54 -8.48
C SER A 49 -5.83 6.85 -7.24
N MET A 50 -6.49 7.03 -6.10
CA MET A 50 -5.85 7.24 -4.80
C MET A 50 -4.96 6.06 -4.40
N THR A 51 -5.41 4.83 -4.68
CA THR A 51 -4.60 3.62 -4.47
C THR A 51 -3.33 3.66 -5.30
N LEU A 52 -3.43 3.96 -6.59
CA LEU A 52 -2.27 4.02 -7.48
C LEU A 52 -1.29 5.12 -7.05
N ALA A 53 -1.81 6.28 -6.62
CA ALA A 53 -0.99 7.36 -6.05
C ALA A 53 -0.31 6.94 -4.74
N THR A 54 -1.02 6.20 -3.88
CA THR A 54 -0.50 5.66 -2.61
C THR A 54 0.65 4.68 -2.87
N ILE A 55 0.44 3.69 -3.75
CA ILE A 55 1.46 2.71 -4.14
C ILE A 55 2.66 3.41 -4.80
N THR A 56 2.40 4.37 -5.68
CA THR A 56 3.50 5.15 -6.28
C THR A 56 4.30 5.92 -5.22
N GLY A 57 3.62 6.44 -4.17
CA GLY A 57 4.25 7.07 -3.02
C GLY A 57 5.18 6.14 -2.23
N HIS A 58 4.88 4.84 -2.18
CA HIS A 58 5.74 3.83 -1.56
C HIS A 58 7.11 3.71 -2.27
N ASN A 59 7.17 3.83 -3.59
CA ASN A 59 8.43 3.80 -4.33
C ASN A 59 9.42 4.89 -3.86
N TYR A 60 8.91 6.02 -3.38
CA TYR A 60 9.73 7.12 -2.85
C TYR A 60 10.27 6.86 -1.44
N PHE A 61 9.89 5.76 -0.79
CA PHE A 61 10.50 5.30 0.47
C PHE A 61 11.89 4.74 0.27
N HIS A 62 12.18 4.18 -0.90
CA HIS A 62 13.49 3.66 -1.29
C HIS A 62 14.45 4.76 -1.76
N MET A 63 13.97 6.01 -1.79
CA MET A 63 14.73 7.18 -2.21
C MET A 63 15.04 8.06 -0.98
N ARG A 64 15.91 9.06 -1.17
CA ARG A 64 16.09 10.12 -0.17
C ARG A 64 14.75 10.81 0.09
N ASP A 65 14.50 11.20 1.34
CA ASP A 65 13.31 11.94 1.77
C ASP A 65 12.96 13.07 0.78
N ASN A 66 11.76 12.99 0.24
CA ASN A 66 11.20 13.93 -0.72
C ASN A 66 9.68 13.98 -0.53
N PHE A 67 9.03 15.04 -0.99
CA PHE A 67 7.62 15.27 -0.67
C PHE A 67 6.66 14.21 -1.26
N ARG A 68 7.05 13.47 -2.30
CA ARG A 68 6.18 12.46 -2.94
C ARG A 68 5.95 11.24 -2.07
N MET A 69 6.79 11.01 -1.07
CA MET A 69 6.53 10.03 -0.02
C MET A 69 5.19 10.29 0.68
N TYR A 70 4.73 11.55 0.73
CA TYR A 70 3.46 11.92 1.38
C TYR A 70 2.24 11.60 0.52
N TYR A 71 2.40 11.20 -0.75
CA TYR A 71 1.29 10.60 -1.51
C TYR A 71 0.81 9.31 -0.89
N TRP A 72 1.67 8.62 -0.14
CA TRP A 72 1.26 7.52 0.73
C TRP A 72 0.28 7.97 1.82
N ASP A 73 0.58 9.10 2.47
CA ASP A 73 -0.15 9.54 3.66
C ASP A 73 -1.61 9.95 3.38
N ILE A 74 -2.00 10.17 2.12
CA ILE A 74 -3.40 10.45 1.77
C ILE A 74 -4.32 9.27 2.16
N SER A 75 -3.77 8.04 2.24
CA SER A 75 -4.46 6.78 2.56
C SER A 75 -4.83 6.57 4.03
N LEU A 76 -4.63 7.56 4.90
CA LEU A 76 -4.60 7.45 6.36
C LEU A 76 -3.39 6.71 6.93
N MET A 77 -2.74 5.84 6.16
CA MET A 77 -1.50 5.17 6.58
C MET A 77 -0.37 6.18 6.77
N SER A 78 0.59 5.87 7.63
CA SER A 78 1.73 6.76 7.89
C SER A 78 2.95 6.32 7.08
N SER A 79 3.54 7.23 6.29
CA SER A 79 4.82 6.98 5.60
C SER A 79 5.98 6.67 6.56
N ARG A 80 5.94 7.14 7.81
CA ARG A 80 6.95 6.80 8.83
C ARG A 80 6.84 5.34 9.23
N GLU A 81 5.71 4.99 9.83
CA GLU A 81 5.42 3.62 10.27
C GLU A 81 5.56 2.62 9.13
N TRP A 82 5.05 2.94 7.93
CA TRP A 82 5.14 2.01 6.81
C TRP A 82 6.58 1.72 6.40
N ARG A 83 7.49 2.70 6.41
CA ARG A 83 8.90 2.43 6.13
C ARG A 83 9.52 1.44 7.11
N ILE A 84 9.13 1.52 8.38
CA ILE A 84 9.61 0.61 9.43
C ILE A 84 9.03 -0.77 9.20
N THR A 85 7.71 -0.88 9.04
CA THR A 85 7.05 -2.18 8.85
C THR A 85 7.45 -2.84 7.53
N HIS A 86 7.53 -2.06 6.45
CA HIS A 86 7.97 -2.54 5.15
C HIS A 86 9.39 -3.09 5.20
N ALA A 87 10.36 -2.39 5.81
CA ALA A 87 11.72 -2.92 5.93
C ALA A 87 11.81 -4.22 6.76
N MET A 88 10.83 -4.49 7.62
CA MET A 88 10.72 -5.74 8.39
C MET A 88 9.86 -6.81 7.71
N SER A 89 9.15 -6.46 6.64
CA SER A 89 8.31 -7.36 5.84
C SER A 89 9.07 -7.78 4.59
N HIS A 90 9.05 -9.05 4.21
CA HIS A 90 9.61 -9.58 2.95
C HIS A 90 11.05 -9.19 2.52
N HIS A 91 11.82 -8.44 3.33
CA HIS A 91 13.21 -8.04 3.04
C HIS A 91 14.24 -8.77 3.89
N MET A 92 13.93 -9.07 5.16
CA MET A 92 14.91 -9.68 6.07
C MET A 92 14.78 -11.21 6.12
N TYR A 93 13.54 -11.68 6.28
CA TYR A 93 13.18 -13.09 6.40
C TYR A 93 11.87 -13.39 5.66
N PRO A 94 11.83 -13.17 4.33
CA PRO A 94 10.59 -13.23 3.56
C PRO A 94 9.84 -14.55 3.74
N ASN A 95 8.52 -14.45 3.89
CA ASN A 95 7.59 -15.58 4.02
C ASN A 95 7.88 -16.52 5.20
N THR A 96 8.60 -16.03 6.22
CA THR A 96 8.83 -16.78 7.46
C THR A 96 8.00 -16.26 8.62
N ILE A 97 8.03 -16.97 9.75
CA ILE A 97 7.45 -16.47 11.01
C ILE A 97 8.10 -15.17 11.52
N TRP A 98 9.26 -14.77 11.00
CA TRP A 98 9.93 -13.51 11.36
C TRP A 98 9.60 -12.36 10.41
N ASP A 99 8.88 -12.64 9.32
CA ASP A 99 8.36 -11.62 8.41
C ASP A 99 7.23 -10.85 9.11
N TYR A 100 7.37 -9.53 9.24
CA TYR A 100 6.35 -8.71 9.89
C TYR A 100 4.98 -8.76 9.16
N GLU A 101 4.97 -8.93 7.84
CA GLU A 101 3.74 -9.06 7.06
C GLU A 101 3.04 -10.38 7.37
N ILE A 102 3.79 -11.49 7.36
CA ILE A 102 3.28 -12.80 7.76
C ILE A 102 2.76 -12.75 9.20
N LEU A 103 3.53 -12.21 10.15
CA LEU A 103 3.09 -12.06 11.55
C LEU A 103 1.79 -11.28 11.68
N THR A 104 1.61 -10.25 10.84
CA THR A 104 0.41 -9.40 10.85
C THR A 104 -0.80 -10.10 10.24
N PHE A 105 -0.62 -10.83 9.13
CA PHE A 105 -1.73 -11.34 8.33
C PHE A 105 -1.98 -12.84 8.42
N GLU A 106 -1.02 -13.65 8.86
CA GLU A 106 -1.17 -15.09 9.13
C GLU A 106 -2.39 -15.42 10.00
N PRO A 107 -2.71 -14.65 11.07
CA PRO A 107 -3.93 -14.89 11.86
C PRO A 107 -5.24 -14.79 11.07
N TYR A 108 -5.24 -14.08 9.93
CA TYR A 108 -6.42 -13.81 9.10
C TYR A 108 -6.47 -14.65 7.82
N PHE A 109 -5.34 -14.90 7.14
CA PHE A 109 -5.36 -15.43 5.78
C PHE A 109 -4.68 -16.78 5.58
N GLN A 110 -3.88 -17.24 6.55
CA GLN A 110 -3.08 -18.47 6.46
C GLN A 110 -2.17 -18.52 5.21
N TYR A 111 -0.98 -17.96 5.35
CA TYR A 111 0.10 -18.07 4.39
C TYR A 111 1.02 -19.26 4.69
N LEU A 112 1.21 -19.59 5.97
CA LEU A 112 2.16 -20.63 6.37
C LEU A 112 1.53 -22.03 6.35
N PRO A 113 2.15 -23.02 5.66
CA PRO A 113 1.56 -24.35 5.48
C PRO A 113 1.60 -25.21 6.76
N LYS A 114 2.55 -24.96 7.68
CA LYS A 114 2.71 -25.76 8.92
C LYS A 114 1.77 -25.36 10.06
N ILE A 115 1.15 -24.18 10.02
CA ILE A 115 0.32 -23.71 11.12
C ILE A 115 -1.11 -24.21 10.92
N ALA A 116 -1.52 -25.20 11.72
CA ALA A 116 -2.86 -25.77 11.67
C ALA A 116 -3.93 -24.67 11.75
N ALA A 117 -4.79 -24.65 10.74
CA ALA A 117 -5.81 -23.63 10.55
C ALA A 117 -7.06 -23.93 11.38
N PRO A 118 -7.51 -23.04 12.29
CA PRO A 118 -8.87 -23.04 12.79
C PRO A 118 -9.86 -23.03 11.63
N ILE A 119 -11.05 -23.61 11.84
CA ILE A 119 -12.10 -23.71 10.82
C ILE A 119 -12.41 -22.35 10.17
N SER A 120 -12.33 -21.26 10.94
CA SER A 120 -12.52 -19.90 10.43
C SER A 120 -11.60 -19.55 9.25
N ARG A 121 -10.39 -20.08 9.18
CA ARG A 121 -9.45 -19.77 8.08
C ARG A 121 -9.80 -20.47 6.77
N LYS A 122 -10.56 -21.58 6.78
CA LYS A 122 -11.11 -22.21 5.55
C LYS A 122 -12.12 -21.31 4.83
N PHE A 123 -12.61 -20.30 5.53
CA PHE A 123 -13.57 -19.32 5.06
C PHE A 123 -12.95 -17.91 4.98
N SER A 124 -11.61 -17.80 4.96
CA SER A 124 -10.90 -16.51 4.88
C SER A 124 -11.32 -15.68 3.67
N TRP A 125 -11.58 -16.32 2.54
CA TRP A 125 -12.10 -15.66 1.34
C TRP A 125 -13.48 -15.00 1.52
N LEU A 126 -14.30 -15.38 2.52
CA LEU A 126 -15.57 -14.70 2.81
C LEU A 126 -15.35 -13.36 3.51
N TYR A 127 -14.39 -13.29 4.44
CA TYR A 127 -14.17 -12.09 5.24
C TYR A 127 -12.95 -11.26 4.82
N SER A 128 -12.07 -11.77 3.97
CA SER A 128 -10.93 -11.02 3.45
C SER A 128 -11.34 -9.73 2.74
N PRO A 129 -12.44 -9.66 1.95
CA PRO A 129 -12.89 -8.39 1.39
C PRO A 129 -13.19 -7.34 2.46
N LEU A 130 -13.74 -7.78 3.61
CA LEU A 130 -14.04 -6.90 4.73
C LEU A 130 -12.74 -6.43 5.43
N VAL A 131 -11.77 -7.33 5.61
CA VAL A 131 -10.46 -6.95 6.16
C VAL A 131 -9.78 -5.92 5.23
N TYR A 132 -9.77 -6.16 3.93
CA TYR A 132 -9.21 -5.25 2.92
C TYR A 132 -9.89 -3.88 2.94
N LEU A 133 -11.22 -3.86 3.05
CA LEU A 133 -11.99 -2.62 3.17
C LEU A 133 -11.66 -1.84 4.45
N LEU A 134 -11.43 -2.53 5.57
CA LEU A 134 -11.29 -1.90 6.89
C LEU A 134 -9.86 -1.50 7.26
N ALA A 135 -8.85 -2.02 6.55
CA ALA A 135 -7.45 -1.90 6.93
C ALA A 135 -6.94 -0.45 7.01
N PHE A 136 -7.24 0.43 6.04
CA PHE A 136 -6.82 1.84 6.11
C PHE A 136 -7.44 2.58 7.31
N TYR A 137 -8.70 2.29 7.65
CA TYR A 137 -9.31 2.88 8.84
C TYR A 137 -8.63 2.42 10.11
N SER A 138 -8.30 1.13 10.21
CA SER A 138 -7.52 0.58 11.33
C SER A 138 -6.17 1.28 11.46
N GLN A 139 -5.46 1.48 10.34
CA GLN A 139 -4.19 2.23 10.32
C GLN A 139 -4.37 3.70 10.71
N GLY A 140 -5.41 4.37 10.22
CA GLY A 140 -5.74 5.75 10.60
C GLY A 140 -6.06 5.89 12.08
N ILE A 141 -6.87 5.00 12.64
CA ILE A 141 -7.18 4.96 14.08
C ILE A 141 -5.89 4.77 14.89
N LYS A 142 -5.07 3.77 14.55
CA LYS A 142 -3.78 3.52 15.20
C LYS A 142 -2.89 4.75 15.16
N ARG A 143 -2.78 5.41 13.99
CA ARG A 143 -2.00 6.63 13.81
C ARG A 143 -2.44 7.73 14.77
N TYR A 144 -3.74 8.07 14.82
CA TYR A 144 -4.21 9.18 15.65
C TYR A 144 -4.21 8.84 17.14
N ILE A 145 -4.46 7.58 17.53
CA ILE A 145 -4.25 7.12 18.90
C ILE A 145 -2.78 7.31 19.30
N HIS A 146 -1.84 6.88 18.44
CA HIS A 146 -0.42 7.02 18.70
C HIS A 146 -0.01 8.50 18.81
N ILE A 147 -0.57 9.39 18.00
CA ILE A 147 -0.35 10.85 18.11
C ILE A 147 -0.83 11.38 19.45
N LEU A 148 -2.07 11.07 19.82
CA LEU A 148 -2.73 11.67 20.99
C LEU A 148 -2.17 11.13 22.31
N LEU A 149 -1.87 9.82 22.37
CA LEU A 149 -1.53 9.14 23.62
C LEU A 149 -0.03 8.95 23.81
N VAL A 150 0.72 8.68 22.75
CA VAL A 150 2.13 8.26 22.83
C VAL A 150 3.07 9.36 22.38
N ARG A 151 2.99 9.77 21.11
CA ARG A 151 3.95 10.71 20.51
C ARG A 151 3.72 12.16 20.96
N LYS A 152 2.47 12.54 21.25
CA LYS A 152 2.03 13.88 21.69
C LYS A 152 2.59 15.04 20.85
N LYS A 153 2.86 14.76 19.57
CA LYS A 153 3.41 15.71 18.60
C LYS A 153 2.70 15.47 17.29
N LEU A 154 2.31 16.55 16.61
CA LEU A 154 1.78 16.51 15.25
C LEU A 154 2.93 16.76 14.27
N GLU A 155 2.98 16.00 13.18
CA GLU A 155 3.89 16.22 12.06
C GLU A 155 3.09 16.49 10.79
N PHE A 156 3.76 17.06 9.78
CA PHE A 156 3.14 17.37 8.49
C PHE A 156 2.41 16.16 7.89
N ARG A 157 3.02 14.96 7.95
CA ARG A 157 2.42 13.72 7.46
C ARG A 157 1.01 13.48 8.02
N ASP A 158 0.74 13.88 9.27
CA ASP A 158 -0.51 13.59 9.96
C ASP A 158 -1.67 14.50 9.56
N VAL A 159 -1.36 15.62 8.90
CA VAL A 159 -2.37 16.50 8.32
C VAL A 159 -2.67 16.17 6.86
N VAL A 160 -1.77 15.47 6.18
CA VAL A 160 -1.89 15.09 4.76
C VAL A 160 -3.19 14.36 4.42
N PRO A 161 -3.69 13.38 5.20
CA PRO A 161 -4.94 12.70 4.85
C PRO A 161 -6.15 13.65 4.77
N PHE A 162 -6.09 14.80 5.45
CA PHE A 162 -7.17 15.79 5.44
C PHE A 162 -7.15 16.72 4.23
N ILE A 163 -6.12 16.65 3.36
CA ILE A 163 -6.10 17.43 2.11
C ILE A 163 -7.32 17.10 1.24
N ILE A 164 -7.69 15.82 1.13
CA ILE A 164 -8.85 15.37 0.34
C ILE A 164 -10.16 16.02 0.83
N PRO A 165 -10.59 15.86 2.09
CA PRO A 165 -11.83 16.48 2.56
C PRO A 165 -11.74 18.01 2.53
N THR A 166 -10.57 18.62 2.71
CA THR A 166 -10.39 20.08 2.56
C THR A 166 -10.68 20.55 1.13
N VAL A 167 -10.12 19.93 0.10
CA VAL A 167 -10.37 20.36 -1.29
C VAL A 167 -11.82 20.11 -1.71
N MET A 168 -12.42 19.02 -1.24
CA MET A 168 -13.85 18.75 -1.46
C MET A 168 -14.71 19.84 -0.79
N PHE A 169 -14.34 20.27 0.42
CA PHE A 169 -15.03 21.35 1.14
C PHE A 169 -14.96 22.69 0.45
N LEU A 170 -13.78 23.07 -0.05
CA LEU A 170 -13.62 24.30 -0.80
C LEU A 170 -14.50 24.34 -2.07
N ALA A 171 -14.87 23.17 -2.62
CA ALA A 171 -15.72 23.10 -3.81
C ALA A 171 -17.23 23.11 -3.50
N THR A 172 -17.68 22.58 -2.36
CA THR A 172 -19.13 22.37 -2.11
C THR A 172 -19.67 23.01 -0.84
N GLY A 173 -18.85 23.24 0.19
CA GLY A 173 -19.29 23.79 1.48
C GLY A 173 -20.13 22.85 2.38
N ASP A 174 -20.44 21.63 1.96
CA ASP A 174 -21.28 20.67 2.71
C ASP A 174 -20.46 19.64 3.47
N LEU A 175 -20.17 19.90 4.75
CA LEU A 175 -19.34 19.04 5.61
C LEU A 175 -19.86 17.61 5.75
N GLN A 176 -21.18 17.42 5.88
CA GLN A 176 -21.75 16.09 6.10
C GLN A 176 -21.58 15.21 4.87
N GLN A 177 -21.87 15.79 3.70
CA GLN A 177 -21.70 15.12 2.43
C GLN A 177 -20.24 14.77 2.16
N ILE A 178 -19.32 15.70 2.44
CA ILE A 178 -17.87 15.50 2.23
C ILE A 178 -17.35 14.39 3.13
N PHE A 179 -17.69 14.41 4.41
CA PHE A 179 -17.26 13.38 5.33
C PHE A 179 -17.72 11.99 4.85
N LYS A 180 -18.98 11.87 4.44
CA LYS A 180 -19.52 10.62 3.88
C LYS A 180 -18.76 10.17 2.63
N GLN A 181 -18.53 11.06 1.67
CA GLN A 181 -17.86 10.71 0.41
C GLN A 181 -16.37 10.39 0.64
N TRP A 182 -15.68 11.15 1.48
CA TRP A 182 -14.28 10.90 1.84
C TRP A 182 -14.10 9.53 2.46
N ILE A 183 -14.93 9.17 3.46
CA ILE A 183 -14.90 7.83 4.06
C ILE A 183 -15.11 6.76 2.99
N LEU A 184 -16.10 6.88 2.11
CA LEU A 184 -16.32 5.89 1.05
C LEU A 184 -15.13 5.77 0.08
N ILE A 185 -14.46 6.88 -0.27
CA ILE A 185 -13.25 6.89 -1.10
C ILE A 185 -12.11 6.15 -0.38
N ILE A 186 -11.89 6.39 0.91
CA ILE A 186 -10.92 5.65 1.73
C ILE A 186 -11.23 4.15 1.70
N GLY A 187 -12.51 3.76 1.82
CA GLY A 187 -12.93 2.37 1.77
C GLY A 187 -12.57 1.70 0.44
N VAL A 188 -12.91 2.33 -0.69
CA VAL A 188 -12.53 1.82 -2.02
C VAL A 188 -11.01 1.73 -2.14
N ALA A 189 -10.29 2.77 -1.73
CA ALA A 189 -8.83 2.78 -1.80
C ALA A 189 -8.21 1.66 -0.94
N SER A 190 -8.71 1.45 0.28
CA SER A 190 -8.26 0.38 1.16
C SER A 190 -8.47 -0.98 0.52
N PHE A 191 -9.66 -1.22 -0.04
CA PHE A 191 -9.97 -2.49 -0.69
C PHE A 191 -9.04 -2.75 -1.87
N VAL A 192 -8.94 -1.81 -2.81
CA VAL A 192 -8.11 -1.97 -4.01
C VAL A 192 -6.63 -2.12 -3.64
N PHE A 193 -6.12 -1.34 -2.67
CA PHE A 193 -4.75 -1.42 -2.21
C PHE A 193 -4.40 -2.82 -1.69
N HIS A 194 -5.24 -3.40 -0.84
CA HIS A 194 -4.94 -4.71 -0.25
C HIS A 194 -5.18 -5.86 -1.23
N VAL A 195 -6.11 -5.71 -2.18
CA VAL A 195 -6.20 -6.66 -3.31
C VAL A 195 -4.88 -6.70 -4.09
N ILE A 196 -4.26 -5.54 -4.33
CA ILE A 196 -2.97 -5.46 -5.05
C ILE A 196 -1.82 -5.97 -4.18
N GLY A 197 -1.65 -5.41 -2.97
CA GLY A 197 -0.49 -5.65 -2.12
C GLY A 197 -0.42 -7.07 -1.54
N LEU A 198 -1.56 -7.60 -1.04
CA LEU A 198 -1.60 -8.93 -0.42
C LEU A 198 -1.71 -10.07 -1.45
N ASN A 199 -1.69 -9.75 -2.73
CA ASN A 199 -1.57 -10.72 -3.83
C ASN A 199 -0.40 -10.36 -4.76
N ALA A 200 0.60 -9.65 -4.22
CA ALA A 200 1.81 -9.29 -4.94
C ALA A 200 2.79 -10.48 -5.04
N ALA A 201 3.97 -10.21 -5.58
CA ALA A 201 4.97 -11.21 -5.98
C ALA A 201 5.38 -12.19 -4.86
N HIS A 202 5.35 -11.76 -3.61
CA HIS A 202 5.77 -12.53 -2.43
C HIS A 202 4.65 -13.37 -1.78
N HIS A 203 3.47 -13.48 -2.41
CA HIS A 203 2.39 -14.38 -1.96
C HIS A 203 1.93 -15.39 -3.02
N HIS A 204 2.79 -15.68 -4.01
CA HIS A 204 2.50 -16.70 -5.01
C HIS A 204 2.40 -18.11 -4.34
N PRO A 205 1.55 -19.03 -4.83
CA PRO A 205 1.43 -20.36 -4.21
C PRO A 205 2.69 -21.24 -4.37
N ASP A 206 3.49 -21.01 -5.41
CA ASP A 206 4.68 -21.82 -5.74
C ASP A 206 6.02 -21.23 -5.24
N ILE A 207 5.99 -20.22 -4.37
CA ILE A 207 7.21 -19.67 -3.74
C ILE A 207 7.34 -20.19 -2.32
N PHE A 208 8.56 -20.17 -1.80
CA PHE A 208 8.86 -20.65 -0.47
C PHE A 208 8.07 -19.90 0.61
N HIS A 209 7.43 -20.67 1.48
CA HIS A 209 6.91 -20.22 2.76
C HIS A 209 7.46 -21.10 3.89
N ASP A 210 7.68 -20.52 5.06
CA ASP A 210 8.20 -21.27 6.20
C ASP A 210 7.24 -22.40 6.59
N GLY A 211 7.74 -23.61 6.40
CA GLY A 211 6.95 -24.82 6.47
C GLY A 211 7.15 -25.74 5.27
N ASP A 212 7.55 -25.19 4.14
CA ASP A 212 7.90 -25.95 2.95
C ASP A 212 9.24 -26.69 3.09
N ASN A 213 9.56 -27.50 2.08
CA ASN A 213 10.89 -28.08 1.93
C ASN A 213 11.82 -26.99 1.38
N PRO A 214 12.81 -26.51 2.16
CA PRO A 214 13.74 -25.51 1.68
C PRO A 214 14.70 -26.11 0.65
N ARG A 215 15.34 -25.25 -0.15
CA ARG A 215 16.51 -25.66 -0.93
C ARG A 215 17.64 -26.17 -0.03
N ASN A 216 18.50 -27.03 -0.59
CA ASN A 216 19.68 -27.54 0.13
C ASN A 216 20.77 -26.47 0.31
N ASP A 217 20.88 -25.56 -0.65
CA ASP A 217 21.85 -24.46 -0.61
C ASP A 217 21.29 -23.31 0.23
N LEU A 218 21.92 -23.00 1.35
CA LEU A 218 21.43 -22.01 2.31
C LEU A 218 21.99 -20.61 2.06
N ASP A 219 22.50 -20.34 0.86
CA ASP A 219 22.83 -18.96 0.46
C ASP A 219 21.61 -18.05 0.61
N TRP A 220 21.81 -16.92 1.28
CA TRP A 220 20.74 -16.03 1.66
C TRP A 220 20.05 -15.38 0.45
N GLY A 221 20.81 -14.94 -0.56
CA GLY A 221 20.21 -14.32 -1.74
C GLY A 221 19.43 -15.34 -2.58
N LEU A 222 19.91 -16.58 -2.63
CA LEU A 222 19.17 -17.68 -3.24
C LEU A 222 17.84 -18.01 -2.52
N LEU A 223 17.80 -17.88 -1.19
CA LEU A 223 16.58 -18.02 -0.40
C LEU A 223 15.62 -16.85 -0.61
N GLU A 224 16.12 -15.62 -0.80
CA GLU A 224 15.26 -14.48 -1.19
C GLU A 224 14.58 -14.73 -2.54
N MET A 225 15.33 -15.23 -3.53
CA MET A 225 14.79 -15.55 -4.86
C MET A 225 13.74 -16.67 -4.82
N ASP A 226 13.80 -17.57 -3.84
CA ASP A 226 12.78 -18.61 -3.65
C ASP A 226 11.47 -18.05 -3.07
N ALA A 227 11.51 -16.89 -2.40
CA ALA A 227 10.37 -16.29 -1.70
C ALA A 227 9.66 -15.19 -2.51
N VAL A 228 9.98 -15.04 -3.79
CA VAL A 228 9.37 -14.05 -4.70
C VAL A 228 9.22 -14.65 -6.09
N ARG A 229 8.27 -14.14 -6.87
CA ARG A 229 8.10 -14.53 -8.28
C ARG A 229 7.83 -13.34 -9.17
N ASP A 230 8.49 -13.34 -10.33
CA ASP A 230 8.27 -12.34 -11.37
C ASP A 230 6.81 -12.35 -11.85
N ARG A 231 6.31 -11.17 -12.22
CA ARG A 231 4.97 -10.96 -12.76
C ARG A 231 5.11 -10.25 -14.10
N GLU A 232 5.42 -10.99 -15.15
CA GLU A 232 5.75 -10.49 -16.51
C GLU A 232 4.86 -9.31 -16.96
N ILE A 233 3.54 -9.41 -16.81
CA ILE A 233 2.59 -8.34 -17.21
C ILE A 233 2.84 -7.02 -16.44
N VAL A 234 3.14 -7.11 -15.16
CA VAL A 234 3.40 -5.95 -14.29
C VAL A 234 4.80 -5.41 -14.57
N ASP A 235 5.79 -6.28 -14.68
CA ASP A 235 7.20 -5.91 -14.76
C ASP A 235 7.57 -5.33 -16.14
N ASP A 236 6.88 -5.75 -17.22
CA ASP A 236 7.09 -5.20 -18.57
C ASP A 236 6.40 -3.84 -18.80
N SER A 237 5.51 -3.43 -17.89
CA SER A 237 4.74 -2.20 -18.02
C SER A 237 5.15 -1.16 -17.00
N TYR A 238 5.88 -0.14 -17.45
CA TYR A 238 6.33 0.97 -16.61
C TYR A 238 5.24 1.57 -15.68
N PHE A 239 4.00 1.66 -16.18
CA PHE A 239 2.88 2.15 -15.37
C PHE A 239 2.49 1.16 -14.27
N LEU A 240 2.41 -0.13 -14.61
CA LEU A 240 2.05 -1.17 -13.64
C LEU A 240 3.18 -1.37 -12.63
N THR A 241 4.45 -1.35 -13.05
CA THR A 241 5.60 -1.42 -12.13
C THR A 241 5.47 -0.39 -11.01
N LEU A 242 5.18 0.87 -11.36
CA LEU A 242 5.06 1.96 -10.38
C LEU A 242 3.78 1.90 -9.54
N THR A 243 2.73 1.23 -10.00
CA THR A 243 1.39 1.28 -9.37
C THR A 243 0.91 -0.06 -8.81
N GLN A 244 1.68 -1.14 -8.96
CA GLN A 244 1.31 -2.50 -8.58
C GLN A 244 2.43 -3.24 -7.82
N PHE A 245 3.41 -2.52 -7.26
CA PHE A 245 4.61 -3.10 -6.63
C PHE A 245 5.42 -3.98 -7.59
N GLY A 246 5.73 -3.48 -8.79
CA GLY A 246 6.65 -4.20 -9.69
C GLY A 246 8.08 -4.18 -9.18
N LEU A 247 8.89 -5.08 -9.75
CA LEU A 247 10.31 -5.28 -9.41
C LEU A 247 11.23 -4.16 -9.93
#